data_AF-A0A7Y3DXW1-F1
#
_entry.id   AF-A0A7Y3DXW1-F1
#
_cell.length_a   1.000
_cell.length_b   1.000
_cell.length_c   1.000
_cell.angle_alpha   90.00
_cell.angle_beta   90.00
_cell.angle_gamma   90.00
#
_symmetry.space_group_name_H-M   'P 1'
#
loop_
_entity.id
_entity.type
_entity.pdbx_description
1 polymer ?
#
loop_
_entity_poly.entity_id
_entity_poly.type
_entity_poly.pdbx_seq_one_letter_code
_entity_poly.pdbx_strand_id
1 'polypeptide(L)'
;MYNWLAEDLEDGALVVTANRRLANVLSDHYAQLQVQAGSKAWPSPAIRSWPDWLREMLAAADISQSLPARLSSHQSRVLWERCLRQQISSPLLNIGAVVGQARDAWQLIHDYCVSLDDVERAARGRDQGIFVRAARTFEAGLAAEDWIDDAGATRLVTQLVKSGATHVPAKLMLAGFDRQTPATKRLLDALRDKGCQVGAVATLKGPARRAMSSFEDSGAELRAAGAWARDLLTENPEHTVAIVAMNLERDAERCARLVREGLAPGWQLGGHRYRMAVNVSYGQRLGGFPMIATALLALRWLHEDIKSVELSRLLRSDSLGKGEGGDRSRMELELRRWPEMQWSPERASRVLCREEHAGSEWTRMLEALEAMRADKPGSQSPSGWAMHFHEVLQALNWPGDSSLDSVEFQLHNRWRELLNELARLDLVIASLSLGEALVRLRVLAGETIFQPENREGLVQLLGPLEAAGMEFDHLLVCGLSNANWPPPGRPAALLSRELQREYSMPDS
;
A
#
# COMPACT_ATOMS: atom_id res chain seq x y z
N MET A 1 -9.36 -5.45 -27.52
CA MET A 1 -8.70 -5.71 -26.22
C MET A 1 -9.69 -6.52 -25.41
N TYR A 2 -9.29 -7.60 -24.74
CA TYR A 2 -10.16 -8.42 -23.84
C TYR A 2 -11.52 -8.94 -24.37
N ASN A 3 -11.61 -9.37 -25.64
CA ASN A 3 -12.89 -9.81 -26.24
C ASN A 3 -13.59 -10.99 -25.51
N TRP A 4 -12.84 -11.79 -24.75
CA TRP A 4 -13.36 -12.92 -23.97
C TRP A 4 -14.21 -12.48 -22.76
N LEU A 5 -14.03 -11.24 -22.28
CA LEU A 5 -14.55 -10.81 -20.99
C LEU A 5 -16.07 -10.74 -20.94
N ALA A 6 -16.71 -10.18 -21.98
CA ALA A 6 -18.15 -10.03 -22.01
C ALA A 6 -18.86 -11.40 -22.08
N GLU A 7 -18.36 -12.30 -22.92
CA GLU A 7 -18.88 -13.66 -23.09
C GLU A 7 -18.83 -14.44 -21.75
N ASP A 8 -17.66 -14.44 -21.09
CA ASP A 8 -17.51 -15.16 -19.82
C ASP A 8 -18.40 -14.57 -18.70
N LEU A 9 -18.56 -13.25 -18.64
CA LEU A 9 -19.40 -12.61 -17.62
C LEU A 9 -20.90 -12.82 -17.88
N GLU A 10 -21.34 -12.80 -19.14
CA GLU A 10 -22.72 -13.10 -19.53
C GLU A 10 -23.10 -14.55 -19.25
N ASP A 11 -22.15 -15.48 -19.38
CA ASP A 11 -22.26 -16.88 -18.94
C ASP A 11 -22.29 -17.05 -17.41
N GLY A 12 -22.20 -15.96 -16.64
CA GLY A 12 -22.21 -15.97 -15.18
C GLY A 12 -20.88 -16.42 -14.55
N ALA A 13 -19.76 -16.35 -15.28
CA ALA A 13 -18.47 -16.68 -14.72
C ALA A 13 -18.00 -15.64 -13.70
N LEU A 14 -17.35 -16.11 -12.64
CA LEU A 14 -16.58 -15.27 -11.74
C LEU A 14 -15.16 -15.11 -12.29
N VAL A 15 -14.77 -13.89 -12.65
CA VAL A 15 -13.42 -13.57 -13.09
C VAL A 15 -12.57 -13.19 -11.89
N VAL A 16 -11.53 -14.00 -11.61
CA VAL A 16 -10.56 -13.71 -10.56
C VAL A 16 -9.24 -13.30 -11.20
N THR A 17 -8.74 -12.14 -10.81
CA THR A 17 -7.50 -11.57 -11.34
C THR A 17 -6.35 -11.71 -10.34
N ALA A 18 -5.11 -11.77 -10.84
CA ALA A 18 -3.94 -11.89 -9.98
C ALA A 18 -3.71 -10.67 -9.07
N ASN A 19 -4.17 -9.48 -9.47
CA ASN A 19 -4.04 -8.26 -8.69
C ASN A 19 -5.24 -7.32 -8.85
N ARG A 20 -5.44 -6.42 -7.89
CA ARG A 20 -6.56 -5.44 -7.89
C ARG A 20 -6.56 -4.51 -9.09
N ARG A 21 -5.38 -4.22 -9.65
CA ARG A 21 -5.27 -3.32 -10.79
C ARG A 21 -5.91 -3.93 -12.03
N LEU A 22 -5.60 -5.18 -12.33
CA LEU A 22 -6.21 -5.90 -13.44
C LEU A 22 -7.73 -6.04 -13.23
N ALA A 23 -8.20 -6.29 -12.00
CA ALA A 23 -9.63 -6.30 -11.70
C ALA A 23 -10.33 -4.99 -12.10
N ASN A 24 -9.70 -3.85 -11.77
CA ASN A 24 -10.23 -2.53 -12.10
C ASN A 24 -10.22 -2.28 -13.61
N VAL A 25 -9.13 -2.60 -14.29
CA VAL A 25 -8.99 -2.43 -15.75
C VAL A 25 -10.05 -3.23 -16.50
N LEU A 26 -10.26 -4.50 -16.12
CA LEU A 26 -11.28 -5.34 -16.73
C LEU A 26 -12.69 -4.82 -16.42
N SER A 27 -12.94 -4.34 -15.20
CA SER A 27 -14.23 -3.75 -14.83
C SER A 27 -14.55 -2.49 -15.64
N ASP A 28 -13.55 -1.64 -15.87
CA ASP A 28 -13.69 -0.43 -16.69
C ASP A 28 -13.91 -0.77 -18.16
N HIS A 29 -13.17 -1.75 -18.68
CA HIS A 29 -13.34 -2.22 -20.04
C HIS A 29 -14.76 -2.76 -20.25
N TYR A 30 -15.26 -3.57 -19.32
CA TYR A 30 -16.64 -4.05 -19.36
C TYR A 30 -17.66 -2.90 -19.31
N ALA A 31 -17.44 -1.91 -18.44
CA ALA A 31 -18.28 -0.72 -18.38
C ALA A 31 -18.31 0.04 -19.72
N GLN A 32 -17.17 0.17 -20.40
CA GLN A 32 -17.10 0.80 -21.73
C GLN A 32 -17.88 0.02 -22.78
N LEU A 33 -17.78 -1.32 -22.79
CA LEU A 33 -18.56 -2.18 -23.69
C LEU A 33 -20.07 -1.98 -23.47
N GLN A 34 -20.51 -1.89 -22.21
CA GLN A 34 -21.92 -1.66 -21.88
C GLN A 34 -22.41 -0.28 -22.34
N VAL A 35 -21.59 0.76 -22.17
CA VAL A 35 -21.91 2.11 -22.69
C VAL A 35 -22.01 2.10 -24.21
N GLN A 36 -21.08 1.43 -24.90
CA GLN A 36 -21.10 1.30 -26.37
C GLN A 36 -22.32 0.51 -26.86
N ALA A 37 -22.77 -0.49 -26.09
CA ALA A 37 -24.01 -1.22 -26.35
C ALA A 37 -25.29 -0.39 -26.05
N GLY A 38 -25.16 0.83 -25.51
CA GLY A 38 -26.27 1.73 -25.21
C GLY A 38 -26.93 1.48 -23.84
N SER A 39 -26.36 0.62 -23.00
CA SER A 39 -26.84 0.36 -21.64
C SER A 39 -26.62 1.59 -20.75
N LYS A 40 -27.66 2.01 -20.03
CA LYS A 40 -27.57 3.13 -19.06
C LYS A 40 -27.26 2.67 -17.63
N ALA A 41 -27.49 1.39 -17.35
CA ALA A 41 -27.19 0.73 -16.09
C ALA A 41 -26.99 -0.76 -16.38
N TRP A 42 -26.05 -1.38 -15.67
CA TRP A 42 -25.79 -2.81 -15.73
C TRP A 42 -25.44 -3.31 -14.33
N PRO A 43 -25.64 -4.61 -14.04
CA PRO A 43 -25.14 -5.22 -12.82
C PRO A 43 -23.63 -5.08 -12.72
N SER A 44 -23.11 -4.83 -11.52
CA SER A 44 -21.67 -4.82 -11.28
C SER A 44 -21.07 -6.16 -11.69
N PRO A 45 -20.04 -6.19 -12.57
CA PRO A 45 -19.50 -7.45 -13.06
C PRO A 45 -18.87 -8.26 -11.93
N ALA A 46 -18.95 -9.58 -12.04
CA ALA A 46 -18.33 -10.52 -11.11
C ALA A 46 -16.81 -10.61 -11.36
N ILE A 47 -16.11 -9.50 -11.16
CA ILE A 47 -14.65 -9.41 -11.28
C ILE A 47 -14.08 -9.11 -9.90
N ARG A 48 -13.14 -9.94 -9.43
CA ARG A 48 -12.47 -9.79 -8.14
C ARG A 48 -10.97 -9.96 -8.27
N SER A 49 -10.21 -9.34 -7.39
CA SER A 49 -8.80 -9.72 -7.20
C SER A 49 -8.71 -10.96 -6.34
N TRP A 50 -7.64 -11.74 -6.49
CA TRP A 50 -7.43 -12.95 -5.68
C TRP A 50 -7.55 -12.71 -4.17
N PRO A 51 -6.90 -11.69 -3.57
CA PRO A 51 -7.07 -11.40 -2.14
C PRO A 51 -8.50 -11.01 -1.77
N ASP A 52 -9.20 -10.26 -2.63
CA ASP A 52 -10.57 -9.81 -2.34
C ASP A 52 -11.56 -10.98 -2.41
N TRP A 53 -11.39 -11.84 -3.40
CA TRP A 53 -12.20 -13.06 -3.54
C TRP A 53 -12.01 -14.01 -2.34
N LEU A 54 -10.77 -14.24 -1.89
CA LEU A 54 -10.53 -15.03 -0.67
C LEU A 54 -11.21 -14.41 0.57
N ARG A 55 -11.25 -13.08 0.66
CA ARG A 55 -11.96 -12.40 1.75
C ARG A 55 -13.48 -12.60 1.68
N GLU A 56 -14.05 -12.49 0.48
CA GLU A 56 -15.47 -12.73 0.26
C GLU A 56 -15.85 -14.18 0.58
N MET A 57 -15.06 -15.16 0.14
CA MET A 57 -15.28 -16.58 0.43
C MET A 57 -15.27 -16.89 1.93
N LEU A 58 -14.39 -16.24 2.69
CA LEU A 58 -14.33 -16.37 4.15
C LEU A 58 -15.50 -15.67 4.85
N ALA A 59 -15.93 -14.51 4.34
CA ALA A 59 -17.07 -13.78 4.90
C ALA A 59 -18.42 -14.46 4.58
N ALA A 60 -18.50 -15.19 3.47
CA ALA A 60 -19.69 -15.92 3.03
C ALA A 60 -19.78 -17.37 3.54
N ALA A 61 -18.81 -17.81 4.35
CA ALA A 61 -18.86 -19.13 4.96
C ALA A 61 -20.03 -19.23 5.97
N ASP A 62 -20.59 -20.42 6.11
CA ASP A 62 -21.80 -20.66 6.89
C ASP A 62 -21.64 -20.18 8.35
N ILE A 63 -22.60 -19.39 8.81
CA ILE A 63 -22.69 -18.82 10.17
C ILE A 63 -22.70 -19.93 11.22
N SER A 64 -23.13 -21.14 10.86
CA SER A 64 -23.10 -22.31 11.75
C SER A 64 -21.68 -22.78 12.10
N GLN A 65 -20.66 -22.37 11.34
CA GLN A 65 -19.27 -22.71 11.62
C GLN A 65 -18.58 -21.62 12.43
N SER A 66 -17.97 -22.01 13.55
CA SER A 66 -17.01 -21.16 14.25
C SER A 66 -15.78 -21.03 13.38
N LEU A 67 -15.60 -19.86 12.77
CA LEU A 67 -14.41 -19.53 11.99
C LEU A 67 -13.41 -18.79 12.87
N PRO A 68 -12.10 -19.06 12.70
CA PRO A 68 -11.07 -18.35 13.43
C PRO A 68 -11.13 -16.85 13.15
N ALA A 69 -10.88 -16.04 14.17
CA ALA A 69 -10.87 -14.59 14.01
C ALA A 69 -9.71 -14.17 13.11
N ARG A 70 -10.01 -13.31 12.15
CA ARG A 70 -9.03 -12.87 11.15
C ARG A 70 -8.16 -11.75 11.66
N LEU A 71 -6.85 -11.97 11.59
CA LEU A 71 -5.87 -10.94 11.80
C LEU A 71 -5.64 -10.13 10.53
N SER A 72 -5.70 -8.82 10.67
CA SER A 72 -5.15 -7.89 9.68
C SER A 72 -3.62 -8.02 9.58
N SER A 73 -3.09 -7.64 8.43
CA SER A 73 -1.63 -7.51 8.18
C SER A 73 -0.88 -6.79 9.31
N HIS A 74 -1.46 -5.74 9.89
CA HIS A 74 -0.82 -4.98 10.97
C HIS A 74 -0.89 -5.68 12.34
N GLN A 75 -1.98 -6.38 12.65
CA GLN A 75 -2.06 -7.22 13.85
C GLN A 75 -1.03 -8.38 13.77
N SER A 76 -0.96 -9.06 12.61
CA SER A 76 0.05 -10.09 12.34
C SER A 76 1.47 -9.54 12.51
N ARG A 77 1.74 -8.33 12.00
CA ARG A 77 3.04 -7.64 12.18
C ARG A 77 3.42 -7.46 13.66
N VAL A 78 2.49 -7.00 14.48
CA VAL A 78 2.73 -6.80 15.92
C VAL A 78 3.07 -8.11 16.62
N LEU A 79 2.32 -9.18 16.32
CA LEU A 79 2.57 -10.50 16.88
C LEU A 79 3.93 -11.05 16.45
N TRP A 80 4.30 -10.90 15.18
CA TRP A 80 5.63 -11.25 14.69
C TRP A 80 6.74 -10.48 15.40
N GLU A 81 6.57 -9.17 15.61
CA GLU A 81 7.51 -8.36 16.38
C GLU A 81 7.66 -8.89 17.80
N ARG A 82 6.56 -9.27 18.46
CA ARG A 82 6.57 -9.87 19.80
C ARG A 82 7.34 -11.19 19.82
N CYS A 83 7.05 -12.10 18.88
CA CYS A 83 7.71 -13.40 18.77
C CYS A 83 9.22 -13.25 18.52
N LEU A 84 9.63 -12.34 17.62
CA LEU A 84 11.03 -12.10 17.31
C LEU A 84 11.79 -11.44 18.48
N ARG A 85 11.17 -10.50 19.20
CA ARG A 85 11.79 -9.86 20.38
C ARG A 85 12.08 -10.84 21.51
N GLN A 86 11.32 -11.93 21.63
CA GLN A 86 11.61 -13.00 22.60
C GLN A 86 12.87 -13.79 22.23
N GLN A 87 13.26 -13.81 20.96
CA GLN A 87 14.39 -14.58 20.45
C GLN A 87 15.65 -13.72 20.22
N ILE A 88 15.49 -12.41 20.06
CA ILE A 88 16.57 -11.48 19.71
C ILE A 88 16.84 -10.54 20.89
N SER A 89 18.02 -10.67 21.51
CA SER A 89 18.44 -9.81 22.63
C SER A 89 19.27 -8.59 22.21
N SER A 90 19.56 -8.42 20.91
CA SER A 90 20.43 -7.33 20.42
C SER A 90 19.66 -6.01 20.24
N PRO A 91 20.04 -4.92 20.94
CA PRO A 91 19.38 -3.62 20.83
C PRO A 91 19.70 -2.87 19.52
N LEU A 92 20.74 -3.29 18.78
CA LEU A 92 21.21 -2.61 17.55
C LEU A 92 20.50 -3.11 16.27
N LEU A 93 19.65 -4.12 16.38
CA LEU A 93 19.03 -4.75 15.23
C LEU A 93 17.76 -4.01 14.81
N ASN A 94 17.65 -3.64 13.53
CA ASN A 94 16.41 -3.09 12.97
C ASN A 94 15.34 -4.18 12.92
N ILE A 95 14.62 -4.36 14.02
CA ILE A 95 13.58 -5.38 14.17
C ILE A 95 12.50 -5.25 13.11
N GLY A 96 12.22 -4.03 12.64
CA GLY A 96 11.18 -3.78 11.64
C GLY A 96 11.46 -4.43 10.29
N ALA A 97 12.72 -4.44 9.85
CA ALA A 97 13.14 -5.11 8.61
C ALA A 97 13.09 -6.63 8.76
N VAL A 98 13.52 -7.16 9.91
CA VAL A 98 13.48 -8.61 10.18
C VAL A 98 12.05 -9.13 10.30
N VAL A 99 11.14 -8.35 10.89
CA VAL A 99 9.70 -8.67 10.89
C VAL A 99 9.16 -8.77 9.46
N GLY A 100 9.55 -7.87 8.55
CA GLY A 100 9.19 -7.96 7.14
C GLY A 100 9.66 -9.27 6.52
N GLN A 101 10.96 -9.57 6.63
CA GLN A 101 11.55 -10.81 6.10
C GLN A 101 10.90 -12.07 6.69
N ALA A 102 10.56 -12.08 7.98
CA ALA A 102 9.92 -13.21 8.65
C ALA A 102 8.50 -13.44 8.12
N ARG A 103 7.74 -12.36 7.91
CA ARG A 103 6.39 -12.43 7.33
C ARG A 103 6.44 -12.89 5.87
N ASP A 104 7.41 -12.41 5.09
CA ASP A 104 7.58 -12.85 3.70
C ASP A 104 7.94 -14.35 3.63
N ALA A 105 8.86 -14.80 4.49
CA ALA A 105 9.22 -16.22 4.61
C ALA A 105 8.02 -17.07 5.07
N TRP A 106 7.23 -16.57 6.02
CA TRP A 106 6.01 -17.21 6.51
C TRP A 106 4.96 -17.36 5.41
N GLN A 107 4.69 -16.28 4.66
CA GLN A 107 3.79 -16.34 3.50
C GLN A 107 4.28 -17.36 2.48
N LEU A 108 5.60 -17.37 2.20
CA LEU A 108 6.19 -18.26 1.20
C LEU A 108 6.06 -19.75 1.57
N ILE A 109 6.29 -20.12 2.83
CA ILE A 109 6.12 -21.52 3.26
C ILE A 109 4.65 -21.96 3.17
N HIS A 110 3.70 -21.05 3.45
CA HIS A 110 2.27 -21.33 3.30
C HIS A 110 1.85 -21.48 1.84
N ASP A 111 2.29 -20.56 0.98
CA ASP A 111 2.01 -20.57 -0.46
C ASP A 111 2.55 -21.85 -1.13
N TYR A 112 3.71 -22.33 -0.68
CA TYR A 112 4.34 -23.55 -1.18
C TYR A 112 4.03 -24.80 -0.37
N CYS A 113 3.13 -24.69 0.62
CA CYS A 113 2.67 -25.80 1.45
C CYS A 113 3.81 -26.59 2.15
N VAL A 114 4.84 -25.87 2.61
CA VAL A 114 5.98 -26.43 3.34
C VAL A 114 5.67 -26.47 4.83
N SER A 115 5.97 -27.59 5.48
CA SER A 115 5.77 -27.73 6.92
C SER A 115 6.88 -27.04 7.71
N LEU A 116 6.57 -26.54 8.91
CA LEU A 116 7.62 -26.00 9.79
C LEU A 116 8.65 -27.05 10.19
N ASP A 117 8.30 -28.33 10.23
CA ASP A 117 9.23 -29.43 10.49
C ASP A 117 10.30 -29.53 9.39
N ASP A 118 9.90 -29.33 8.13
CA ASP A 118 10.83 -29.34 6.99
C ASP A 118 11.73 -28.10 7.00
N VAL A 119 11.17 -26.93 7.34
CA VAL A 119 11.94 -25.69 7.51
C VAL A 119 12.98 -25.85 8.62
N GLU A 120 12.59 -26.43 9.76
CA GLU A 120 13.46 -26.68 10.91
C GLU A 120 14.59 -27.66 10.56
N ARG A 121 14.28 -28.75 9.89
CA ARG A 121 15.28 -29.74 9.44
C ARG A 121 16.28 -29.15 8.45
N ALA A 122 15.84 -28.23 7.60
CA ALA A 122 16.66 -27.57 6.60
C ALA A 122 17.41 -26.33 7.12
N ALA A 123 17.14 -25.88 8.34
CA ALA A 123 17.80 -24.70 8.93
C ALA A 123 19.28 -24.99 9.22
N ARG A 124 20.16 -24.14 8.69
CA ARG A 124 21.63 -24.23 8.85
C ARG A 124 22.23 -23.03 9.59
N GLY A 125 21.56 -21.88 9.56
CA GLY A 125 22.06 -20.62 10.13
C GLY A 125 21.37 -20.19 11.43
N ARG A 126 22.03 -19.28 12.17
CA ARG A 126 21.46 -18.66 13.39
C ARG A 126 20.12 -17.98 13.11
N ASP A 127 20.04 -17.20 12.03
CA ASP A 127 18.86 -16.41 11.69
C ASP A 127 17.69 -17.30 11.27
N GLN A 128 17.96 -18.38 10.54
CA GLN A 128 16.97 -19.41 10.20
C GLN A 128 16.45 -20.10 11.46
N GLY A 129 17.33 -20.44 12.41
CA GLY A 129 16.92 -21.00 13.69
C GLY A 129 16.09 -20.02 14.55
N ILE A 130 16.41 -18.72 14.52
CA ILE A 130 15.59 -17.67 15.17
C ILE A 130 14.21 -17.60 14.50
N PHE A 131 14.16 -17.61 13.17
CA PHE A 131 12.91 -17.61 12.42
C PHE A 131 12.04 -18.81 12.77
N VAL A 132 12.58 -20.04 12.74
CA VAL A 132 11.84 -21.26 13.08
C VAL A 132 11.23 -21.18 14.48
N ARG A 133 12.00 -20.78 15.49
CA ARG A 133 11.48 -20.63 16.86
C ARG A 133 10.40 -19.57 16.96
N ALA A 134 10.62 -18.41 16.33
CA ALA A 134 9.62 -17.35 16.31
C ALA A 134 8.34 -17.77 15.56
N ALA A 135 8.47 -18.51 14.45
CA ALA A 135 7.36 -19.04 13.66
C ALA A 135 6.54 -20.06 14.45
N ARG A 136 7.19 -20.94 15.22
CA ARG A 136 6.50 -21.87 16.14
C ARG A 136 5.73 -21.14 17.23
N THR A 137 6.33 -20.13 17.85
CA THR A 137 5.64 -19.31 18.85
C THR A 137 4.46 -18.56 18.23
N PHE A 138 4.62 -18.07 17.00
CA PHE A 138 3.56 -17.40 16.25
C PHE A 138 2.42 -18.36 15.92
N GLU A 139 2.70 -19.53 15.34
CA GLU A 139 1.71 -20.58 15.03
C GLU A 139 0.95 -21.04 16.27
N ALA A 140 1.67 -21.29 17.38
CA ALA A 140 1.05 -21.67 18.65
C ALA A 140 0.15 -20.56 19.20
N GLY A 141 0.55 -19.30 19.07
CA GLY A 141 -0.26 -18.14 19.47
C GLY A 141 -1.53 -18.00 18.62
N LEU A 142 -1.44 -18.22 17.31
CA LEU A 142 -2.62 -18.25 16.44
C LEU A 142 -3.58 -19.37 16.83
N ALA A 143 -3.07 -20.57 17.08
CA ALA A 143 -3.91 -21.71 17.47
C ALA A 143 -4.59 -21.53 18.85
N ALA A 144 -3.90 -20.92 19.81
CA ALA A 144 -4.41 -20.72 21.17
C ALA A 144 -5.60 -19.74 21.21
N GLU A 145 -5.57 -18.70 20.38
CA GLU A 145 -6.61 -17.65 20.33
C GLU A 145 -7.64 -17.88 19.22
N ASP A 146 -7.57 -19.02 18.53
CA ASP A 146 -8.36 -19.34 17.33
C ASP A 146 -8.29 -18.22 16.27
N TRP A 147 -7.06 -17.83 15.93
CA TRP A 147 -6.77 -16.77 14.97
C TRP A 147 -6.23 -17.32 13.65
N ILE A 148 -6.48 -16.56 12.57
CA ILE A 148 -5.87 -16.81 11.27
C ILE A 148 -5.33 -15.53 10.66
N ASP A 149 -4.11 -15.59 10.15
CA ASP A 149 -3.49 -14.50 9.39
C ASP A 149 -3.69 -14.68 7.88
N ASP A 150 -3.25 -13.70 7.09
CA ASP A 150 -3.42 -13.72 5.64
C ASP A 150 -2.71 -14.92 4.97
N ALA A 151 -1.59 -15.40 5.53
CA ALA A 151 -0.87 -16.57 5.03
C ALA A 151 -1.69 -17.87 5.19
N GLY A 152 -2.47 -17.99 6.26
CA GLY A 152 -3.38 -19.11 6.48
C GLY A 152 -4.65 -19.07 5.61
N ALA A 153 -5.02 -17.93 5.04
CA ALA A 153 -6.34 -17.71 4.43
C ALA A 153 -6.66 -18.69 3.29
N THR A 154 -5.73 -18.90 2.35
CA THR A 154 -5.92 -19.82 1.21
C THR A 154 -6.17 -21.25 1.68
N ARG A 155 -5.46 -21.68 2.74
CA ARG A 155 -5.64 -23.02 3.34
C ARG A 155 -7.02 -23.16 3.97
N LEU A 156 -7.48 -22.16 4.72
CA LEU A 156 -8.80 -22.18 5.35
C LEU A 156 -9.92 -22.20 4.30
N VAL A 157 -9.85 -21.35 3.27
CA VAL A 157 -10.82 -21.38 2.16
C VAL A 157 -10.84 -22.76 1.50
N THR A 158 -9.67 -23.37 1.27
CA THR A 158 -9.60 -24.73 0.73
C THR A 158 -10.33 -25.74 1.62
N GLN A 159 -10.19 -25.64 2.93
CA GLN A 159 -10.88 -26.53 3.88
C GLN A 159 -12.41 -26.33 3.83
N LEU A 160 -12.87 -25.07 3.81
CA LEU A 160 -14.29 -24.72 3.72
C LEU A 160 -14.93 -25.21 2.42
N VAL A 161 -14.23 -25.07 1.30
CA VAL A 161 -14.69 -25.62 0.01
C VAL A 161 -14.81 -27.13 0.10
N LYS A 162 -13.81 -27.84 0.65
CA LYS A 162 -13.84 -29.30 0.79
C LYS A 162 -14.99 -29.78 1.69
N SER A 163 -15.23 -29.11 2.82
CA SER A 163 -16.32 -29.44 3.74
C SER A 163 -17.71 -29.04 3.21
N GLY A 164 -17.78 -28.21 2.15
CA GLY A 164 -19.05 -27.69 1.62
C GLY A 164 -19.64 -26.55 2.45
N ALA A 165 -18.83 -25.91 3.27
CA ALA A 165 -19.22 -24.84 4.20
C ALA A 165 -19.30 -23.45 3.58
N THR A 166 -18.98 -23.33 2.29
CA THR A 166 -18.98 -22.07 1.55
C THR A 166 -19.53 -22.30 0.16
N HIS A 167 -20.10 -21.26 -0.44
CA HIS A 167 -20.66 -21.34 -1.78
C HIS A 167 -19.57 -21.46 -2.83
N VAL A 168 -19.71 -22.44 -3.73
CA VAL A 168 -18.78 -22.66 -4.83
C VAL A 168 -19.40 -22.10 -6.11
N PRO A 169 -18.69 -21.21 -6.85
CA PRO A 169 -19.20 -20.67 -8.10
C PRO A 169 -19.28 -21.76 -9.19
N ALA A 170 -20.22 -21.63 -10.13
CA ALA A 170 -20.37 -22.58 -11.22
C ALA A 170 -19.17 -22.56 -12.19
N LYS A 171 -18.67 -21.36 -12.53
CA LYS A 171 -17.54 -21.14 -13.43
C LYS A 171 -16.62 -20.06 -12.86
N LEU A 172 -15.31 -20.32 -12.87
CA LEU A 172 -14.28 -19.41 -12.37
C LEU A 172 -13.17 -19.26 -13.43
N MET A 173 -12.90 -18.02 -13.83
CA MET A 173 -11.90 -17.69 -14.85
C MET A 173 -10.73 -16.92 -14.23
N LEU A 174 -9.52 -17.45 -14.38
CA LEU A 174 -8.29 -16.85 -13.87
C LEU A 174 -7.65 -15.95 -14.93
N ALA A 175 -7.38 -14.69 -14.58
CA ALA A 175 -6.73 -13.71 -15.44
C ALA A 175 -5.45 -13.12 -14.81
N GLY A 176 -4.37 -13.05 -15.59
CA GLY A 176 -3.11 -12.43 -15.16
C GLY A 176 -2.23 -13.26 -14.21
N PHE A 177 -2.45 -14.58 -14.11
CA PHE A 177 -1.62 -15.47 -13.28
C PHE A 177 -0.45 -16.05 -14.08
N ASP A 178 0.76 -15.51 -13.87
CA ASP A 178 1.98 -16.06 -14.52
C ASP A 178 2.43 -17.39 -13.89
N ARG A 179 2.28 -17.52 -12.57
CA ARG A 179 2.60 -18.73 -11.81
C ARG A 179 1.52 -18.97 -10.76
N GLN A 180 1.07 -20.22 -10.66
CA GLN A 180 0.18 -20.67 -9.59
C GLN A 180 0.98 -21.39 -8.51
N THR A 181 0.89 -20.91 -7.27
CA THR A 181 1.53 -21.55 -6.11
C THR A 181 0.86 -22.89 -5.79
N PRO A 182 1.55 -23.83 -5.13
CA PRO A 182 0.94 -25.07 -4.66
C PRO A 182 -0.35 -24.88 -3.86
N ALA A 183 -0.40 -23.89 -2.96
CA ALA A 183 -1.61 -23.57 -2.19
C ALA A 183 -2.76 -23.13 -3.10
N THR A 184 -2.48 -22.27 -4.09
CA THR A 184 -3.46 -21.84 -5.09
C THR A 184 -4.00 -23.03 -5.87
N LYS A 185 -3.12 -23.91 -6.37
CA LYS A 185 -3.52 -25.12 -7.10
C LYS A 185 -4.44 -26.02 -6.28
N ARG A 186 -4.09 -26.26 -5.00
CA ARG A 186 -4.92 -27.06 -4.09
C ARG A 186 -6.33 -26.48 -3.88
N LEU A 187 -6.46 -25.16 -3.83
CA LEU A 187 -7.77 -24.51 -3.77
C LEU A 187 -8.55 -24.71 -5.08
N LEU A 188 -7.90 -24.47 -6.22
CA LEU A 188 -8.53 -24.64 -7.53
C LEU A 188 -8.98 -26.10 -7.77
N ASP A 189 -8.19 -27.08 -7.35
CA ASP A 189 -8.54 -28.50 -7.43
C ASP A 189 -9.73 -28.82 -6.52
N ALA A 190 -9.76 -28.28 -5.30
CA ALA A 190 -10.90 -28.45 -4.40
C ALA A 190 -12.20 -27.86 -4.97
N LEU A 191 -12.13 -26.76 -5.72
CA LEU A 191 -13.28 -26.18 -6.42
C LEU A 191 -13.75 -27.09 -7.56
N ARG A 192 -12.82 -27.64 -8.36
CA ARG A 192 -13.13 -28.60 -9.43
C ARG A 192 -13.82 -29.85 -8.89
N ASP A 193 -13.33 -30.37 -7.77
CA ASP A 193 -13.93 -31.53 -7.09
C ASP A 193 -15.37 -31.25 -6.61
N LYS A 194 -15.72 -29.98 -6.37
CA LYS A 194 -17.08 -29.52 -6.03
C LYS A 194 -17.91 -29.07 -7.24
N GLY A 195 -17.44 -29.33 -8.45
CA GLY A 195 -18.16 -29.07 -9.70
C GLY A 195 -17.94 -27.68 -10.31
N CYS A 196 -17.02 -26.88 -9.79
CA CYS A 196 -16.65 -25.60 -10.40
C CYS A 196 -15.85 -25.81 -11.69
N GLN A 197 -16.29 -25.18 -12.78
CA GLN A 197 -15.51 -25.12 -14.02
C GLN A 197 -14.42 -24.05 -13.88
N VAL A 198 -13.18 -24.47 -13.66
CA VAL A 198 -12.03 -23.57 -13.50
C VAL A 198 -11.26 -23.45 -14.81
N GLY A 199 -11.30 -22.26 -15.42
CA GLY A 199 -10.53 -21.90 -16.61
C GLY A 199 -9.45 -20.86 -16.33
N ALA A 200 -8.55 -20.67 -17.31
CA ALA A 200 -7.56 -19.60 -17.29
C ALA A 200 -7.58 -18.90 -18.65
N VAL A 201 -7.55 -17.57 -18.61
CA VAL A 201 -7.53 -16.73 -19.81
C VAL A 201 -6.15 -16.87 -20.47
N ALA A 202 -6.13 -17.29 -21.73
CA ALA A 202 -4.90 -17.39 -22.50
C ALA A 202 -4.35 -15.99 -22.81
N THR A 203 -3.05 -15.80 -22.65
CA THR A 203 -2.36 -14.60 -23.14
C THR A 203 -2.42 -14.60 -24.67
N LEU A 204 -3.06 -13.58 -25.26
CA LEU A 204 -3.13 -13.42 -26.71
C LEU A 204 -1.72 -13.19 -27.28
N LYS A 205 -1.24 -14.10 -28.12
CA LYS A 205 0.03 -13.94 -28.85
C LYS A 205 -0.25 -13.35 -30.22
N GLY A 206 -0.20 -12.02 -30.31
CA GLY A 206 -0.28 -11.29 -31.58
C GLY A 206 1.10 -11.02 -32.20
N PRO A 207 1.18 -10.78 -33.53
CA PRO A 207 2.40 -10.26 -34.14
C PRO A 207 2.70 -8.87 -33.56
N ALA A 208 3.88 -8.72 -32.94
CA ALA A 208 4.33 -7.46 -32.36
C ALA A 208 5.57 -6.94 -33.08
N ARG A 209 5.55 -5.65 -33.47
CA ARG A 209 6.76 -4.97 -33.95
C ARG A 209 7.64 -4.65 -32.75
N ARG A 210 8.88 -5.13 -32.80
CA ARG A 210 9.88 -4.91 -31.74
C ARG A 210 10.98 -3.99 -32.26
N ALA A 211 11.39 -3.03 -31.44
CA ALA A 211 12.52 -2.15 -31.69
C ALA A 211 13.34 -2.01 -30.40
N MET A 212 14.62 -1.68 -30.54
CA MET A 212 15.52 -1.45 -29.43
C MET A 212 16.29 -0.15 -29.68
N SER A 213 16.38 0.68 -28.65
CA SER A 213 17.09 1.95 -28.66
C SER A 213 18.04 2.01 -27.46
N SER A 214 19.10 2.79 -27.57
CA SER A 214 20.04 3.04 -26.47
C SER A 214 20.15 4.55 -26.23
N PHE A 215 20.40 4.90 -24.98
CA PHE A 215 20.47 6.28 -24.50
C PHE A 215 21.71 6.45 -23.63
N GLU A 216 22.17 7.70 -23.51
CA GLU A 216 23.37 8.04 -22.73
C GLU A 216 23.20 7.73 -21.23
N ASP A 217 22.04 8.06 -20.67
CA ASP A 217 21.69 7.81 -19.28
C ASP A 217 20.19 7.52 -19.08
N SER A 218 19.82 7.13 -17.86
CA SER A 218 18.43 6.80 -17.50
C SER A 218 17.48 8.00 -17.55
N GLY A 219 17.99 9.21 -17.37
CA GLY A 219 17.20 10.44 -17.52
C GLY A 219 16.87 10.74 -18.97
N ALA A 220 17.84 10.58 -19.87
CA ALA A 220 17.65 10.70 -21.31
C ALA A 220 16.66 9.64 -21.83
N GLU A 221 16.80 8.39 -21.37
CA GLU A 221 15.87 7.30 -21.70
C GLU A 221 14.42 7.64 -21.32
N LEU A 222 14.18 8.07 -20.07
CA LEU A 222 12.82 8.39 -19.59
C LEU A 222 12.19 9.60 -20.31
N ARG A 223 12.98 10.63 -20.62
CA ARG A 223 12.50 11.77 -21.43
C ARG A 223 12.19 11.34 -22.85
N ALA A 224 13.03 10.51 -23.46
CA ALA A 224 12.78 9.98 -24.79
C ALA A 224 11.54 9.09 -24.83
N ALA A 225 11.30 8.28 -23.80
CA ALA A 225 10.07 7.50 -23.66
C ALA A 225 8.82 8.40 -23.58
N GLY A 226 8.88 9.50 -22.85
CA GLY A 226 7.82 10.51 -22.82
C GLY A 226 7.57 11.16 -24.19
N ALA A 227 8.64 11.55 -24.89
CA ALA A 227 8.55 12.14 -26.22
C ALA A 227 7.99 11.14 -27.25
N TRP A 228 8.41 9.88 -27.19
CA TRP A 228 7.87 8.79 -27.99
C TRP A 228 6.36 8.61 -27.77
N ALA A 229 5.91 8.62 -26.52
CA ALA A 229 4.48 8.51 -26.19
C ALA A 229 3.69 9.73 -26.72
N ARG A 230 4.25 10.94 -26.64
CA ARG A 230 3.66 12.14 -27.23
C ARG A 230 3.46 11.99 -28.73
N ASP A 231 4.47 11.52 -29.45
CA ASP A 231 4.43 11.40 -30.91
C ASP A 231 3.31 10.41 -31.32
N LEU A 232 3.20 9.27 -30.63
CA LEU A 232 2.12 8.29 -30.83
C LEU A 232 0.71 8.85 -30.56
N LEU A 233 0.56 9.62 -29.48
CA LEU A 233 -0.72 10.23 -29.12
C LEU A 233 -1.09 11.42 -30.03
N THR A 234 -0.10 12.05 -30.65
CA THR A 234 -0.31 13.09 -31.66
C THR A 234 -0.80 12.48 -32.98
N GLU A 235 -0.31 11.29 -33.33
CA GLU A 235 -0.80 10.53 -34.48
C GLU A 235 -2.23 10.00 -34.27
N ASN A 236 -2.51 9.44 -33.09
CA ASN A 236 -3.84 8.97 -32.72
C ASN A 236 -4.08 9.12 -31.21
N PRO A 237 -4.98 10.04 -30.80
CA PRO A 237 -5.31 10.25 -29.38
C PRO A 237 -5.91 9.03 -28.68
N GLU A 238 -6.46 8.07 -29.42
CA GLU A 238 -7.09 6.86 -28.88
C GLU A 238 -6.07 5.75 -28.57
N HIS A 239 -4.79 5.93 -28.88
CA HIS A 239 -3.76 4.94 -28.57
C HIS A 239 -3.60 4.76 -27.06
N THR A 240 -3.60 3.50 -26.64
CA THR A 240 -3.23 3.12 -25.27
C THR A 240 -1.72 2.92 -25.17
N VAL A 241 -1.04 3.83 -24.46
CA VAL A 241 0.42 3.84 -24.35
C VAL A 241 0.88 3.56 -22.92
N ALA A 242 1.78 2.59 -22.78
CA ALA A 242 2.42 2.25 -21.51
C ALA A 242 3.94 2.32 -21.57
N ILE A 243 4.53 2.86 -20.50
CA ILE A 243 5.97 2.88 -20.23
C ILE A 243 6.20 2.03 -18.98
N VAL A 244 6.93 0.94 -19.11
CA VAL A 244 7.28 0.03 -18.01
C VAL A 244 8.69 0.35 -17.55
N ALA A 245 8.86 0.81 -16.31
CA ALA A 245 10.17 1.10 -15.74
C ALA A 245 10.58 0.01 -14.74
N MET A 246 11.69 -0.67 -15.02
CA MET A 246 12.17 -1.81 -14.21
C MET A 246 12.43 -1.47 -12.72
N ASN A 247 12.70 -0.20 -12.39
CA ASN A 247 13.00 0.27 -11.03
C ASN A 247 12.08 1.41 -10.59
N LEU A 248 10.81 1.40 -11.03
CA LEU A 248 9.85 2.45 -10.68
C LEU A 248 9.75 2.67 -9.16
N GLU A 249 9.90 1.59 -8.39
CA GLU A 249 9.80 1.59 -6.92
C GLU A 249 10.84 2.47 -6.22
N ARG A 250 12.01 2.67 -6.83
CA ARG A 250 13.08 3.43 -6.18
C ARG A 250 12.79 4.92 -6.14
N ASP A 251 12.18 5.45 -7.20
CA ASP A 251 11.93 6.90 -7.34
C ASP A 251 10.83 7.17 -8.40
N ALA A 252 9.61 6.74 -8.09
CA ALA A 252 8.47 6.87 -8.99
C ALA A 252 8.17 8.33 -9.36
N GLU A 253 8.33 9.26 -8.43
CA GLU A 253 8.11 10.70 -8.66
C GLU A 253 9.11 11.27 -9.68
N ARG A 254 10.40 10.91 -9.55
CA ARG A 254 11.41 11.31 -10.54
C ARG A 254 11.14 10.69 -11.90
N CYS A 255 10.81 9.39 -11.95
CA CYS A 255 10.49 8.73 -13.21
C CYS A 255 9.32 9.44 -13.90
N ALA A 256 8.24 9.70 -13.15
CA ALA A 256 7.08 10.41 -13.65
C ALA A 256 7.41 11.81 -14.16
N ARG A 257 8.21 12.58 -13.41
CA ARG A 257 8.68 13.91 -13.81
C ARG A 257 9.45 13.87 -15.13
N LEU A 258 10.40 12.94 -15.27
CA LEU A 258 11.22 12.82 -16.48
C LEU A 258 10.41 12.40 -17.70
N VAL A 259 9.46 11.47 -17.53
CA VAL A 259 8.53 11.11 -18.60
C VAL A 259 7.65 12.31 -18.99
N ARG A 260 7.14 13.08 -18.02
CA ARG A 260 6.37 14.31 -18.29
C ARG A 260 7.19 15.37 -19.02
N GLU A 261 8.47 15.53 -18.71
CA GLU A 261 9.35 16.46 -19.42
C GLU A 261 9.44 16.16 -20.93
N GLY A 262 9.42 14.87 -21.31
CA GLY A 262 9.36 14.45 -22.71
C GLY A 262 7.96 14.55 -23.33
N LEU A 263 6.94 14.10 -22.59
CA LEU A 263 5.55 14.04 -23.04
C LEU A 263 4.96 15.43 -23.25
N ALA A 264 5.19 16.33 -22.30
CA ALA A 264 4.66 17.68 -22.27
C ALA A 264 5.74 18.66 -21.76
N PRO A 265 6.65 19.11 -22.63
CA PRO A 265 7.64 20.13 -22.26
C PRO A 265 6.95 21.37 -21.65
N GLY A 266 7.41 21.80 -20.47
CA GLY A 266 6.80 22.92 -19.74
C GLY A 266 5.53 22.57 -18.95
N TRP A 267 5.23 21.28 -18.72
CA TRP A 267 4.04 20.80 -17.98
C TRP A 267 3.81 21.49 -16.63
N GLN A 268 4.85 22.00 -15.96
CA GLN A 268 4.75 22.73 -14.70
C GLN A 268 3.90 24.00 -14.83
N LEU A 269 3.96 24.64 -16.00
CA LEU A 269 3.24 25.88 -16.33
C LEU A 269 1.87 25.62 -16.98
N GLY A 270 1.64 24.41 -17.52
CA GLY A 270 0.46 24.09 -18.33
C GLY A 270 -0.87 23.88 -17.58
N GLY A 271 -0.88 23.96 -16.25
CA GLY A 271 -2.05 23.65 -15.42
C GLY A 271 -2.27 22.15 -15.16
N HIS A 272 -3.37 21.80 -14.50
CA HIS A 272 -3.61 20.46 -13.93
C HIS A 272 -3.49 19.32 -14.93
N ARG A 273 -4.05 19.48 -16.14
CA ARG A 273 -4.07 18.43 -17.18
C ARG A 273 -2.68 17.91 -17.56
N TYR A 274 -1.67 18.78 -17.65
CA TYR A 274 -0.32 18.36 -18.02
C TYR A 274 0.44 17.77 -16.82
N ARG A 275 0.11 18.23 -15.61
CA ARG A 275 0.64 17.63 -14.37
C ARG A 275 0.14 16.19 -14.22
N MET A 276 -1.09 15.91 -14.64
CA MET A 276 -1.71 14.57 -14.57
C MET A 276 -1.54 13.74 -15.86
N ALA A 277 -0.90 14.25 -16.92
CA ALA A 277 -0.80 13.57 -18.22
C ALA A 277 -0.11 12.19 -18.17
N VAL A 278 0.72 11.95 -17.16
CA VAL A 278 1.30 10.63 -16.87
C VAL A 278 0.63 10.07 -15.63
N ASN A 279 -0.12 8.99 -15.81
CA ASN A 279 -0.67 8.20 -14.71
C ASN A 279 0.41 7.24 -14.20
N VAL A 280 0.86 7.48 -12.97
CA VAL A 280 1.91 6.67 -12.34
C VAL A 280 1.24 5.60 -11.50
N SER A 281 1.47 4.35 -11.87
CA SER A 281 0.92 3.21 -11.16
C SER A 281 1.93 2.68 -10.16
N TYR A 282 2.29 3.56 -9.25
CA TYR A 282 3.10 3.24 -8.10
C TYR A 282 2.54 4.02 -6.92
N GLY A 283 1.95 3.31 -5.97
CA GLY A 283 1.43 3.96 -4.77
C GLY A 283 2.59 4.45 -3.90
N GLN A 284 2.46 5.66 -3.39
CA GLN A 284 3.41 6.24 -2.46
C GLN A 284 3.04 5.81 -1.03
N ARG A 285 4.02 5.69 -0.14
CA ARG A 285 3.75 5.48 1.28
C ARG A 285 2.91 6.64 1.80
N LEU A 286 1.85 6.35 2.55
CA LEU A 286 0.90 7.35 3.04
C LEU A 286 1.61 8.46 3.85
N GLY A 287 2.60 8.10 4.67
CA GLY A 287 3.41 9.06 5.42
C GLY A 287 4.31 9.99 4.58
N GLY A 288 4.44 9.73 3.27
CA GLY A 288 5.18 10.58 2.33
C GLY A 288 4.39 11.77 1.80
N PHE A 289 3.05 11.74 1.90
CA PHE A 289 2.22 12.84 1.44
C PHE A 289 2.31 14.04 2.41
N PRO A 290 2.47 15.29 1.93
CA PRO A 290 2.67 16.46 2.79
C PRO A 290 1.60 16.66 3.87
N MET A 291 0.32 16.42 3.52
CA MET A 291 -0.81 16.55 4.45
C MET A 291 -0.71 15.55 5.62
N ILE A 292 -0.32 14.30 5.31
CA ILE A 292 -0.15 13.23 6.31
C ILE A 292 1.12 13.43 7.12
N ALA A 293 2.22 13.83 6.46
CA ALA A 293 3.47 14.15 7.14
C ALA A 293 3.29 15.30 8.15
N THR A 294 2.46 16.29 7.81
CA THR A 294 2.08 17.39 8.71
C THR A 294 1.31 16.86 9.93
N ALA A 295 0.31 15.99 9.73
CA ALA A 295 -0.44 15.37 10.83
C ALA A 295 0.48 14.57 11.77
N LEU A 296 1.36 13.72 11.21
CA LEU A 296 2.31 12.92 11.98
C LEU A 296 3.30 13.80 12.75
N LEU A 297 3.74 14.92 12.17
CA LEU A 297 4.63 15.87 12.83
C LEU A 297 3.93 16.60 13.98
N ALA A 298 2.69 17.04 13.77
CA ALA A 298 1.88 17.68 14.81
C ALA A 298 1.61 16.73 15.99
N LEU A 299 1.22 15.48 15.71
CA LEU A 299 1.02 14.45 16.73
C LEU A 299 2.32 14.09 17.46
N ARG A 300 3.47 14.15 16.78
CA ARG A 300 4.76 13.95 17.43
C ARG A 300 5.09 15.08 18.41
N TRP A 301 4.69 16.31 18.07
CA TRP A 301 4.91 17.49 18.92
C TRP A 301 4.16 17.41 20.26
N LEU A 302 3.07 16.65 20.31
CA LEU A 302 2.37 16.30 21.56
C LEU A 302 3.27 15.48 22.51
N HIS A 303 4.15 14.64 21.97
CA HIS A 303 5.00 13.76 22.77
C HIS A 303 6.36 14.38 23.07
N GLU A 304 7.08 14.83 22.05
CA GLU A 304 8.46 15.32 22.12
C GLU A 304 8.61 16.72 21.52
N ASP A 305 9.63 17.45 21.96
CA ASP A 305 9.97 18.75 21.40
C ASP A 305 10.49 18.59 19.96
N ILE A 306 10.19 19.56 19.10
CA ILE A 306 10.54 19.51 17.66
C ILE A 306 11.61 20.55 17.30
N LYS A 307 12.32 20.31 16.20
CA LYS A 307 13.36 21.22 15.71
C LYS A 307 12.78 22.49 15.11
N SER A 308 13.61 23.53 14.98
CA SER A 308 13.17 24.83 14.42
C SER A 308 12.76 24.68 12.95
N VAL A 309 13.48 23.86 12.17
CA VAL A 309 13.10 23.51 10.79
C VAL A 309 11.72 22.83 10.72
N GLU A 310 11.37 22.03 11.72
CA GLU A 310 10.12 21.29 11.76
C GLU A 310 8.95 22.20 12.18
N LEU A 311 9.18 23.08 13.16
CA LEU A 311 8.20 24.11 13.51
C LEU A 311 7.95 25.08 12.34
N SER A 312 9.00 25.49 11.60
CA SER A 312 8.84 26.26 10.36
C SER A 312 8.00 25.51 9.31
N ARG A 313 8.12 24.18 9.21
CA ARG A 313 7.27 23.39 8.31
C ARG A 313 5.81 23.40 8.73
N LEU A 314 5.51 23.27 10.04
CA LEU A 314 4.14 23.36 10.54
C LEU A 314 3.53 24.74 10.26
N LEU A 315 4.27 25.82 10.54
CA LEU A 315 3.81 27.20 10.31
C LEU A 315 3.56 27.52 8.83
N ARG A 316 4.29 26.89 7.91
CA ARG A 316 4.11 27.07 6.45
C ARG A 316 3.16 26.05 5.83
N SER A 317 2.61 25.13 6.61
CA SER A 317 1.66 24.14 6.10
C SER A 317 0.29 24.78 5.95
N ASP A 318 -0.35 24.54 4.82
CA ASP A 318 -1.76 24.92 4.61
C ASP A 318 -2.74 23.89 5.17
N SER A 319 -2.23 22.76 5.67
CA SER A 319 -3.04 21.70 6.28
C SER A 319 -3.36 21.93 7.75
N LEU A 320 -3.06 23.11 8.32
CA LEU A 320 -3.24 23.44 9.73
C LEU A 320 -3.78 24.86 9.91
N GLY A 321 -4.72 25.02 10.84
CA GLY A 321 -5.36 26.30 11.16
C GLY A 321 -6.35 26.82 10.10
N LYS A 322 -6.92 28.00 10.34
CA LYS A 322 -7.79 28.80 9.47
C LYS A 322 -7.15 30.15 9.14
N GLY A 323 -7.76 30.82 8.16
CA GLY A 323 -7.53 32.23 7.86
C GLY A 323 -6.29 32.55 7.02
N GLU A 324 -6.18 33.84 6.66
CA GLU A 324 -5.07 34.37 5.87
C GLU A 324 -3.74 34.19 6.62
N GLY A 325 -2.72 33.67 5.94
CA GLY A 325 -1.44 33.26 6.53
C GLY A 325 -0.55 34.39 7.09
N GLY A 326 -1.09 35.59 7.34
CA GLY A 326 -0.34 36.74 7.85
C GLY A 326 0.31 36.47 9.20
N ASP A 327 -0.43 35.92 10.15
CA ASP A 327 0.08 35.61 11.50
C ASP A 327 1.10 34.46 11.45
N ARG A 328 0.79 33.41 10.69
CA ARG A 328 1.71 32.28 10.43
C ARG A 328 3.05 32.75 9.88
N SER A 329 3.00 33.61 8.86
CA SER A 329 4.20 34.14 8.20
C SER A 329 5.05 34.97 9.16
N ARG A 330 4.41 35.75 10.05
CA ARG A 330 5.11 36.54 11.08
C ARG A 330 5.75 35.64 12.13
N MET A 331 5.04 34.62 12.63
CA MET A 331 5.60 33.65 13.57
C MET A 331 6.79 32.90 12.95
N GLU A 332 6.72 32.58 11.66
CA GLU A 332 7.81 31.92 10.92
C GLU A 332 9.03 32.85 10.77
N LEU A 333 8.81 34.13 10.45
CA LEU A 333 9.87 35.13 10.41
C LEU A 333 10.52 35.36 11.77
N GLU A 334 9.73 35.36 12.84
CA GLU A 334 10.24 35.48 14.21
C GLU A 334 11.05 34.25 14.61
N LEU A 335 10.56 33.04 14.29
CA LEU A 335 11.27 31.77 14.51
C LEU A 335 12.67 31.79 13.89
N ARG A 336 12.83 32.37 12.69
CA ARG A 336 14.12 32.49 11.99
C ARG A 336 15.14 33.39 12.71
N ARG A 337 14.71 34.22 13.65
CA ARG A 337 15.61 35.08 14.46
C ARG A 337 16.26 34.32 15.60
N TRP A 338 15.74 33.14 15.94
CA TRP A 338 16.27 32.30 17.00
C TRP A 338 17.27 31.28 16.44
N PRO A 339 18.32 30.93 17.21
CA PRO A 339 19.20 29.83 16.85
C PRO A 339 18.44 28.50 16.85
N GLU A 340 18.96 27.52 16.12
CA GLU A 340 18.39 26.17 16.09
C GLU A 340 18.29 25.60 17.51
N MET A 341 17.06 25.35 17.95
CA MET A 341 16.77 24.71 19.23
C MET A 341 15.54 23.81 19.14
N GLN A 342 15.28 23.10 20.24
CA GLN A 342 14.07 22.31 20.41
C GLN A 342 12.92 23.19 20.87
N TRP A 343 11.72 22.92 20.37
CA TRP A 343 10.51 23.69 20.62
C TRP A 343 9.45 22.80 21.23
N SER A 344 9.07 23.12 22.47
CA SER A 344 7.86 22.60 23.10
C SER A 344 6.66 23.50 22.72
N PRO A 345 5.41 23.02 22.76
CA PRO A 345 4.23 23.87 22.51
C PRO A 345 4.21 25.10 23.42
N GLU A 346 4.59 24.93 24.69
CA GLU A 346 4.65 25.99 25.71
C GLU A 346 5.69 27.06 25.35
N ARG A 347 6.87 26.62 24.87
CA ARG A 347 7.94 27.53 24.43
C ARG A 347 7.54 28.27 23.17
N ALA A 348 6.95 27.59 22.20
CA ALA A 348 6.47 28.21 20.97
C ALA A 348 5.39 29.25 21.28
N SER A 349 4.43 28.92 22.16
CA SER A 349 3.41 29.85 22.62
C SER A 349 4.04 31.11 23.24
N ARG A 350 4.95 30.94 24.21
CA ARG A 350 5.58 32.07 24.91
C ARG A 350 6.42 32.99 24.02
N VAL A 351 7.13 32.42 23.04
CA VAL A 351 8.12 33.16 22.24
C VAL A 351 7.52 33.73 20.96
N LEU A 352 6.61 33.00 20.31
CA LEU A 352 6.07 33.36 19.00
C LEU A 352 4.74 34.10 19.10
N CYS A 353 3.98 33.92 20.19
CA CYS A 353 2.72 34.64 20.43
C CYS A 353 2.99 35.94 21.21
N ARG A 354 3.16 37.06 20.51
CA ARG A 354 3.26 38.40 21.14
C ARG A 354 1.87 38.93 21.52
N GLU A 355 1.79 39.80 22.53
CA GLU A 355 0.51 40.37 23.04
C GLU A 355 -0.36 41.00 21.95
N GLU A 356 0.23 41.61 20.92
CA GLU A 356 -0.48 42.19 19.77
C GLU A 356 -1.34 41.19 18.98
N HIS A 357 -1.11 39.88 19.16
CA HIS A 357 -1.77 38.79 18.44
C HIS A 357 -2.40 37.77 19.41
N ALA A 358 -2.55 38.14 20.69
CA ALA A 358 -3.24 37.31 21.67
C ALA A 358 -4.66 36.98 21.17
N GLY A 359 -4.97 35.69 21.07
CA GLY A 359 -6.26 35.20 20.56
C GLY A 359 -6.30 34.92 19.06
N SER A 360 -5.17 35.04 18.34
CA SER A 360 -5.09 34.47 16.98
C SER A 360 -5.34 32.96 17.04
N GLU A 361 -5.74 32.38 15.92
CA GLU A 361 -6.03 30.96 15.92
C GLU A 361 -4.79 30.10 16.19
N TRP A 362 -3.64 30.48 15.65
CA TRP A 362 -2.40 29.76 15.93
C TRP A 362 -2.02 29.85 17.40
N THR A 363 -2.29 30.96 18.10
CA THR A 363 -2.09 31.00 19.56
C THR A 363 -3.04 30.02 20.25
N ARG A 364 -4.32 30.00 19.88
CA ARG A 364 -5.31 29.05 20.43
C ARG A 364 -4.95 27.59 20.17
N MET A 365 -4.40 27.28 18.99
CA MET A 365 -3.93 25.93 18.65
C MET A 365 -2.73 25.52 19.50
N LEU A 366 -1.78 26.44 19.73
CA LEU A 366 -0.63 26.17 20.60
C LEU A 366 -1.05 25.97 22.05
N GLU A 367 -1.98 26.81 22.55
CA GLU A 367 -2.57 26.67 23.89
C GLU A 367 -3.33 25.34 24.04
N ALA A 368 -4.10 24.94 23.03
CA ALA A 368 -4.79 23.65 23.02
C ALA A 368 -3.79 22.48 23.03
N LEU A 369 -2.71 22.57 22.24
CA LEU A 369 -1.69 21.53 22.19
C LEU A 369 -0.89 21.45 23.50
N GLU A 370 -0.59 22.58 24.14
CA GLU A 370 0.00 22.66 25.48
C GLU A 370 -0.90 21.98 26.52
N ALA A 371 -2.20 22.31 26.53
CA ALA A 371 -3.16 21.71 27.46
C ALA A 371 -3.27 20.18 27.25
N MET A 372 -3.39 19.73 26.00
CA MET A 372 -3.44 18.30 25.66
C MET A 372 -2.14 17.56 26.00
N ARG A 373 -0.98 18.24 25.88
CA ARG A 373 0.31 17.66 26.26
C ARG A 373 0.46 17.51 27.78
N ALA A 374 -0.09 18.46 28.54
CA ALA A 374 -0.10 18.44 30.00
C ALA A 374 -1.06 17.38 30.56
N ASP A 375 -2.25 17.23 29.96
CA ASP A 375 -3.31 16.30 30.40
C ASP A 375 -3.31 14.96 29.63
N LYS A 376 -2.16 14.58 29.05
CA LYS A 376 -2.08 13.33 28.28
C LYS A 376 -2.27 12.11 29.18
N PRO A 377 -3.08 11.13 28.77
CA PRO A 377 -3.21 9.88 29.51
C PRO A 377 -1.88 9.11 29.57
N GLY A 378 -1.60 8.47 30.71
CA GLY A 378 -0.36 7.70 30.87
C GLY A 378 -0.27 6.48 29.94
N SER A 379 -1.37 5.72 29.84
CA SER A 379 -1.50 4.57 28.96
C SER A 379 -2.96 4.41 28.53
N GLN A 380 -3.20 4.01 27.28
CA GLN A 380 -4.53 3.75 26.71
C GLN A 380 -4.51 2.57 25.75
N SER A 381 -5.68 2.01 25.44
CA SER A 381 -5.82 1.08 24.31
C SER A 381 -5.46 1.77 22.99
N PRO A 382 -5.03 1.02 21.96
CA PRO A 382 -4.89 1.54 20.60
C PRO A 382 -6.11 2.33 20.10
N SER A 383 -7.33 1.89 20.40
CA SER A 383 -8.57 2.63 20.10
C SER A 383 -8.69 3.97 20.83
N GLY A 384 -8.33 4.01 22.12
CA GLY A 384 -8.29 5.26 22.89
C GLY A 384 -7.29 6.25 22.31
N TRP A 385 -6.10 5.79 21.90
CA TRP A 385 -5.13 6.64 21.21
C TRP A 385 -5.61 7.10 19.83
N ALA A 386 -6.30 6.25 19.06
CA ALA A 386 -6.86 6.65 17.77
C ALA A 386 -7.87 7.80 17.93
N MET A 387 -8.73 7.75 18.95
CA MET A 387 -9.66 8.82 19.29
C MET A 387 -8.91 10.08 19.75
N HIS A 388 -7.93 9.94 20.63
CA HIS A 388 -7.13 11.07 21.10
C HIS A 388 -6.37 11.77 19.96
N PHE A 389 -5.80 11.01 19.02
CA PHE A 389 -5.14 11.59 17.84
C PHE A 389 -6.12 12.32 16.92
N HIS A 390 -7.35 11.82 16.79
CA HIS A 390 -8.41 12.52 16.07
C HIS A 390 -8.74 13.86 16.73
N GLU A 391 -8.93 13.89 18.05
CA GLU A 391 -9.22 15.10 18.83
C GLU A 391 -8.10 16.14 18.74
N VAL A 392 -6.84 15.70 18.85
CA VAL A 392 -5.67 16.58 18.72
C VAL A 392 -5.64 17.23 17.33
N LEU A 393 -5.83 16.44 16.27
CA LEU A 393 -5.84 16.98 14.91
C LEU A 393 -7.04 17.89 14.65
N GLN A 394 -8.20 17.60 15.24
CA GLN A 394 -9.36 18.47 15.18
C GLN A 394 -9.10 19.82 15.87
N ALA A 395 -8.46 19.82 17.05
CA ALA A 395 -8.08 21.04 17.76
C ALA A 395 -7.04 21.89 17.01
N LEU A 396 -6.20 21.24 16.20
CA LEU A 396 -5.25 21.90 15.30
C LEU A 396 -5.86 22.29 13.94
N ASN A 397 -7.18 22.11 13.77
CA ASN A 397 -7.89 22.33 12.53
C ASN A 397 -7.25 21.64 11.32
N TRP A 398 -6.79 20.40 11.47
CA TRP A 398 -6.32 19.59 10.35
C TRP A 398 -7.51 18.95 9.62
N PRO A 399 -7.58 18.94 8.27
CA PRO A 399 -6.53 19.23 7.28
C PRO A 399 -6.49 20.68 6.75
N GLY A 400 -6.86 21.66 7.58
CA GLY A 400 -6.93 23.07 7.23
C GLY A 400 -8.34 23.49 6.80
N ASP A 401 -8.45 24.75 6.36
CA ASP A 401 -9.72 25.39 5.98
C ASP A 401 -9.94 25.52 4.47
N SER A 402 -8.93 25.18 3.67
CA SER A 402 -9.04 25.23 2.21
C SER A 402 -10.00 24.14 1.72
N SER A 403 -10.72 24.42 0.64
CA SER A 403 -11.52 23.40 -0.04
C SER A 403 -10.57 22.30 -0.53
N LEU A 404 -10.70 21.10 0.04
CA LEU A 404 -9.89 19.96 -0.33
C LEU A 404 -10.10 19.63 -1.81
N ASP A 405 -9.01 19.45 -2.54
CA ASP A 405 -9.09 18.84 -3.86
C ASP A 405 -9.48 17.35 -3.75
N SER A 406 -9.70 16.69 -4.89
CA SER A 406 -10.10 15.28 -4.90
C SER A 406 -9.06 14.37 -4.23
N VAL A 407 -7.77 14.67 -4.36
CA VAL A 407 -6.67 13.88 -3.79
C VAL A 407 -6.58 14.10 -2.29
N GLU A 408 -6.67 15.34 -1.84
CA GLU A 408 -6.68 15.72 -0.42
C GLU A 408 -7.88 15.12 0.31
N PHE A 409 -9.06 15.10 -0.31
CA PHE A 409 -10.24 14.43 0.23
C PHE A 409 -10.02 12.91 0.39
N GLN A 410 -9.44 12.25 -0.62
CA GLN A 410 -9.10 10.82 -0.53
C GLN A 410 -8.03 10.55 0.53
N LEU A 411 -7.01 11.40 0.64
CA LEU A 411 -5.98 11.30 1.69
C LEU A 411 -6.59 11.47 3.09
N HIS A 412 -7.54 12.39 3.25
CA HIS A 412 -8.21 12.62 4.53
C HIS A 412 -9.05 11.40 4.94
N ASN A 413 -9.79 10.81 4.00
CA ASN A 413 -10.50 9.56 4.25
C ASN A 413 -9.55 8.41 4.58
N ARG A 414 -8.44 8.29 3.84
CA ARG A 414 -7.45 7.24 4.09
C ARG A 414 -6.77 7.40 5.45
N TRP A 415 -6.56 8.63 5.92
CA TRP A 415 -6.09 8.88 7.29
C TRP A 415 -7.07 8.38 8.35
N ARG A 416 -8.38 8.58 8.15
CA ARG A 416 -9.41 8.06 9.06
C ARG A 416 -9.41 6.54 9.09
N GLU A 417 -9.24 5.89 7.94
CA GLU A 417 -9.08 4.44 7.86
C GLU A 417 -7.80 3.97 8.58
N LEU A 418 -6.70 4.72 8.48
CA LEU A 418 -5.46 4.42 9.20
C LEU A 418 -5.65 4.47 10.72
N LEU A 419 -6.41 5.44 11.25
CA LEU A 419 -6.76 5.49 12.67
C LEU A 419 -7.65 4.30 13.08
N ASN A 420 -8.57 3.87 12.21
CA ASN A 420 -9.34 2.64 12.45
C ASN A 420 -8.46 1.39 12.45
N GLU A 421 -7.42 1.34 11.60
CA GLU A 421 -6.44 0.25 11.60
C GLU A 421 -5.58 0.25 12.88
N LEU A 422 -5.23 1.43 13.41
CA LEU A 422 -4.61 1.55 14.73
C LEU A 422 -5.54 1.02 15.82
N ALA A 423 -6.82 1.42 15.82
CA ALA A 423 -7.80 0.95 16.79
C ALA A 423 -8.00 -0.57 16.77
N ARG A 424 -7.93 -1.20 15.58
CA ARG A 424 -8.01 -2.66 15.46
C ARG A 424 -6.87 -3.39 16.16
N LEU A 425 -5.75 -2.72 16.48
CA LEU A 425 -4.67 -3.35 17.24
C LEU A 425 -5.07 -3.72 18.68
N ASP A 426 -6.22 -3.25 19.18
CA ASP A 426 -6.80 -3.66 20.48
C ASP A 426 -6.86 -5.18 20.64
N LEU A 427 -7.06 -5.92 19.55
CA LEU A 427 -7.09 -7.39 19.56
C LEU A 427 -5.77 -8.01 20.04
N VAL A 428 -4.64 -7.36 19.78
CA VAL A 428 -3.29 -7.91 20.03
C VAL A 428 -2.46 -7.07 21.00
N ILE A 429 -2.92 -5.87 21.34
CA ILE A 429 -2.28 -4.94 22.28
C ILE A 429 -3.33 -4.38 23.22
N ALA A 430 -3.19 -4.67 24.52
CA ALA A 430 -4.11 -4.18 25.53
C ALA A 430 -3.91 -2.68 25.86
N SER A 431 -2.67 -2.20 25.92
CA SER A 431 -2.36 -0.83 26.31
C SER A 431 -1.02 -0.36 25.73
N LEU A 432 -0.93 0.94 25.45
CA LEU A 432 0.24 1.63 24.92
C LEU A 432 0.44 2.96 25.66
N SER A 433 1.68 3.38 25.82
CA SER A 433 2.01 4.79 26.07
C SER A 433 1.84 5.64 24.81
N LEU A 434 1.76 6.97 24.97
CA LEU A 434 1.69 7.91 23.83
C LEU A 434 2.83 7.70 22.83
N GLY A 435 4.06 7.53 23.32
CA GLY A 435 5.24 7.35 22.48
C GLY A 435 5.15 6.07 21.65
N GLU A 436 4.73 4.96 22.26
CA GLU A 436 4.54 3.70 21.54
C GLU A 436 3.40 3.78 20.52
N ALA A 437 2.28 4.43 20.86
CA ALA A 437 1.17 4.64 19.95
C ALA A 437 1.58 5.46 18.71
N LEU A 438 2.38 6.52 18.89
CA LEU A 438 2.93 7.32 17.78
C LEU A 438 3.91 6.52 16.91
N VAL A 439 4.74 5.67 17.52
CA VAL A 439 5.62 4.76 16.77
C VAL A 439 4.78 3.79 15.93
N ARG A 440 3.72 3.21 16.49
CA ARG A 440 2.81 2.32 15.75
C ARG A 440 2.11 3.05 14.61
N LEU A 441 1.55 4.23 14.85
CA LEU A 441 0.91 5.04 13.82
C LEU A 441 1.87 5.40 12.67
N ARG A 442 3.12 5.75 12.98
CA ARG A 442 4.15 6.03 11.97
C ARG A 442 4.52 4.80 11.16
N VAL A 443 4.59 3.63 11.79
CA VAL A 443 4.82 2.35 11.10
C VAL A 443 3.64 2.05 10.17
N LEU A 444 2.40 2.19 10.62
CA LEU A 444 1.20 2.03 9.79
C LEU A 444 1.26 2.94 8.56
N ALA A 445 1.46 4.26 8.77
CA ALA A 445 1.56 5.23 7.68
C ALA A 445 2.75 4.96 6.71
N GLY A 446 3.84 4.38 7.21
CA GLY A 446 5.01 4.03 6.43
C GLY A 446 4.88 2.73 5.62
N GLU A 447 3.94 1.86 6.00
CA GLU A 447 3.66 0.59 5.30
C GLU A 447 2.42 0.66 4.41
N THR A 448 1.48 1.56 4.71
CA THR A 448 0.31 1.79 3.86
C THR A 448 0.76 2.42 2.54
N ILE A 449 0.59 1.68 1.46
CA ILE A 449 0.70 2.20 0.10
C ILE A 449 -0.62 2.87 -0.26
N PHE A 450 -0.56 4.14 -0.69
CA PHE A 450 -1.70 4.91 -1.15
C PHE A 450 -1.46 5.43 -2.55
N GLN A 451 -2.46 5.26 -3.41
CA GLN A 451 -2.48 5.79 -4.76
C GLN A 451 -3.82 6.52 -4.93
N PRO A 452 -3.82 7.83 -5.24
CA PRO A 452 -5.04 8.54 -5.54
C PRO A 452 -5.77 7.89 -6.72
N GLU A 453 -7.10 7.88 -6.66
CA GLU A 453 -7.98 7.40 -7.73
C GLU A 453 -8.02 8.39 -8.89
N ASN A 454 -6.86 8.67 -9.51
CA ASN A 454 -6.75 9.52 -10.69
C ASN A 454 -6.41 8.64 -11.90
N ARG A 455 -7.39 8.50 -12.81
CA ARG A 455 -7.27 7.72 -14.06
C ARG A 455 -7.07 8.59 -15.30
N GLU A 456 -6.91 9.91 -15.13
CA GLU A 456 -6.91 10.89 -16.23
C GLU A 456 -5.60 10.95 -17.05
N GLY A 457 -4.60 10.15 -16.72
CA GLY A 457 -3.31 10.20 -17.44
C GLY A 457 -3.38 9.53 -18.81
N LEU A 458 -2.95 10.26 -19.84
CA LEU A 458 -2.83 9.80 -21.22
C LEU A 458 -1.81 8.67 -21.40
N VAL A 459 -0.76 8.66 -20.56
CA VAL A 459 0.30 7.65 -20.60
C VAL A 459 0.39 6.93 -19.26
N GLN A 460 0.44 5.60 -19.29
CA GLN A 460 0.59 4.77 -18.10
C GLN A 460 2.07 4.51 -17.80
N LEU A 461 2.57 4.96 -16.65
CA LEU A 461 3.91 4.62 -16.15
C LEU A 461 3.80 3.53 -15.09
N LEU A 462 4.32 2.34 -15.38
CA LEU A 462 4.09 1.11 -14.62
C LEU A 462 5.42 0.46 -14.20
N GLY A 463 5.41 -0.33 -13.13
CA GLY A 463 6.42 -1.34 -12.90
C GLY A 463 6.06 -2.65 -13.63
N PRO A 464 6.98 -3.62 -13.68
CA PRO A 464 6.75 -4.89 -14.39
C PRO A 464 5.57 -5.70 -13.82
N LEU A 465 5.40 -5.70 -12.50
CA LEU A 465 4.34 -6.46 -11.83
C LEU A 465 2.97 -5.81 -12.03
N GLU A 466 2.90 -4.48 -12.07
CA GLU A 466 1.66 -3.74 -12.32
C GLU A 466 1.22 -3.81 -13.79
N ALA A 467 2.16 -4.01 -14.72
CA ALA A 467 1.87 -4.21 -16.14
C ALA A 467 1.42 -5.64 -16.47
N ALA A 468 1.61 -6.61 -15.55
CA ALA A 468 1.30 -8.01 -15.81
C ALA A 468 -0.20 -8.22 -16.08
N GLY A 469 -0.50 -8.89 -17.20
CA GLY A 469 -1.87 -9.14 -17.66
C GLY A 469 -2.57 -7.95 -18.32
N MET A 470 -1.93 -6.78 -18.39
CA MET A 470 -2.46 -5.61 -19.09
C MET A 470 -2.12 -5.64 -20.58
N GLU A 471 -3.02 -5.12 -21.41
CA GLU A 471 -2.85 -4.98 -22.86
C GLU A 471 -2.75 -3.49 -23.23
N PHE A 472 -1.87 -3.15 -24.17
CA PHE A 472 -1.66 -1.80 -24.68
C PHE A 472 -1.35 -1.87 -26.18
N ASP A 473 -1.75 -0.85 -26.93
CA ASP A 473 -1.38 -0.70 -28.35
C ASP A 473 0.14 -0.50 -28.49
N HIS A 474 0.72 0.25 -27.55
CA HIS A 474 2.14 0.55 -27.51
C HIS A 474 2.72 0.38 -26.11
N LEU A 475 3.82 -0.36 -26.03
CA LEU A 475 4.56 -0.63 -24.79
C LEU A 475 6.04 -0.32 -25.00
N LEU A 476 6.63 0.46 -24.11
CA LEU A 476 8.08 0.67 -24.04
C LEU A 476 8.59 0.24 -22.67
N VAL A 477 9.63 -0.59 -22.65
CA VAL A 477 10.27 -1.07 -21.41
C VAL A 477 11.60 -0.34 -21.22
N CYS A 478 11.69 0.47 -20.15
CA CYS A 478 12.87 1.24 -19.79
C CYS A 478 13.74 0.53 -18.75
N GLY A 479 15.03 0.86 -18.74
CA GLY A 479 15.96 0.45 -17.70
C GLY A 479 16.48 -0.97 -17.87
N LEU A 480 16.45 -1.50 -19.09
CA LEU A 480 16.99 -2.81 -19.49
C LEU A 480 18.53 -2.79 -19.53
N SER A 481 19.14 -2.59 -18.37
CA SER A 481 20.59 -2.67 -18.17
C SER A 481 20.97 -4.01 -17.52
N ASN A 482 22.25 -4.39 -17.63
CA ASN A 482 22.79 -5.59 -16.97
C ASN A 482 22.58 -5.60 -15.43
N ALA A 483 22.35 -4.44 -14.81
CA ALA A 483 22.08 -4.35 -13.37
C ALA A 483 20.60 -4.58 -12.99
N ASN A 484 19.68 -4.45 -13.95
CA ASN A 484 18.24 -4.45 -13.71
C ASN A 484 17.49 -5.53 -14.50
N TRP A 485 18.10 -6.10 -15.54
CA TRP A 485 17.47 -7.11 -16.38
C TRP A 485 18.45 -8.21 -16.81
N PRO A 486 18.15 -9.50 -16.53
CA PRO A 486 17.07 -9.94 -15.65
C PRO A 486 17.26 -9.39 -14.22
N PRO A 487 16.17 -9.14 -13.47
CA PRO A 487 16.30 -8.67 -12.10
C PRO A 487 17.05 -9.72 -11.26
N PRO A 488 17.89 -9.30 -10.31
CA PRO A 488 18.56 -10.25 -9.42
C PRO A 488 17.51 -10.98 -8.57
N GLY A 489 17.59 -12.31 -8.53
CA GLY A 489 16.72 -13.12 -7.67
C GLY A 489 16.87 -12.72 -6.21
N ARG A 490 15.75 -12.67 -5.48
CA ARG A 490 15.69 -12.32 -4.05
C ARG A 490 15.21 -13.54 -3.24
N PRO A 491 16.06 -14.57 -3.04
CA PRO A 491 15.69 -15.71 -2.22
C PRO A 491 15.36 -15.27 -0.79
N ALA A 492 14.40 -15.94 -0.17
CA ALA A 492 13.98 -15.64 1.20
C ALA A 492 15.15 -15.93 2.17
N ALA A 493 15.72 -14.88 2.76
CA ALA A 493 16.94 -15.00 3.57
C ALA A 493 16.76 -15.86 4.84
N LEU A 494 15.54 -15.91 5.38
CA LEU A 494 15.22 -16.67 6.59
C LEU A 494 14.86 -18.15 6.31
N LEU A 495 14.86 -18.56 5.04
CA LEU A 495 14.74 -19.95 4.63
C LEU A 495 16.08 -20.42 4.03
N SER A 496 16.43 -21.70 4.16
CA SER A 496 17.63 -22.23 3.50
C SER A 496 17.43 -22.27 1.98
N ARG A 497 18.54 -22.14 1.23
CA ARG A 497 18.48 -22.20 -0.24
C ARG A 497 18.14 -23.60 -0.73
N GLU A 498 18.60 -24.61 -0.01
CA GLU A 498 18.32 -26.02 -0.30
C GLU A 498 16.82 -26.30 -0.23
N LEU A 499 16.14 -25.82 0.82
CA LEU A 499 14.69 -25.94 0.97
C LEU A 499 13.95 -25.21 -0.16
N GLN A 500 14.38 -23.98 -0.47
CA GLN A 500 13.76 -23.20 -1.54
C GLN A 500 13.85 -23.92 -2.89
N ARG A 501 14.97 -24.58 -3.18
CA ARG A 501 15.16 -25.38 -4.41
C ARG A 501 14.32 -26.65 -4.40
N GLU A 502 14.30 -27.36 -3.28
CA GLU A 502 13.54 -28.60 -3.10
C GLU A 502 12.05 -28.41 -3.42
N TYR A 503 11.47 -27.30 -2.94
CA TYR A 503 10.07 -26.96 -3.17
C TYR A 503 9.84 -26.08 -4.42
N SER A 504 10.87 -25.84 -5.24
CA SER A 504 10.81 -25.02 -6.46
C SER A 504 10.23 -23.61 -6.22
N MET A 505 10.62 -23.00 -5.10
CA MET A 505 10.24 -21.64 -4.74
C MET A 505 10.82 -20.61 -5.73
N PRO A 506 10.24 -19.40 -5.84
CA PRO A 506 10.77 -18.35 -6.70
C PRO A 506 12.20 -17.97 -6.27
N ASP A 507 13.02 -17.58 -7.23
CA ASP A 507 14.40 -17.08 -6.99
C ASP A 507 15.35 -18.03 -6.24
N SER A 508 15.08 -19.35 -6.27
CA SER A 508 15.81 -20.41 -5.55
C SER A 508 17.14 -20.87 -6.18
#